data_AF-A0A924QE24-F1
#
_entry.id   AF-A0A924QE24-F1
#
_cell.length_a   1.000
_cell.length_b   1.000
_cell.length_c   1.000
_cell.angle_alpha   90.00
_cell.angle_beta   90.00
_cell.angle_gamma   90.00
#
_symmetry.space_group_name_H-M   'P 1'
#
loop_
_entity.id
_entity.type
_entity.pdbx_description
1 polymer ?
#
loop_
_entity_poly.entity_id
_entity_poly.type
_entity_poly.pdbx_seq_one_letter_code
_entity_poly.pdbx_strand_id
1 'polypeptide(L)'
;MLRCACGADHAPQTHAQVAPDTLGRQFMEASLVKALFPREPVRRAFMKALGRGSAMAAIGSVLPLGTLASLQAMAETKKPLEKKELKIGFIPITCASPLIMADPLGFYREQGLSVQLMKTAGWALIRDKIMNKEYDATHFLSPMPLAISLGLGSVAQAMNV
;
A
#
# COMPACT_ATOMS: atom_id res chain seq x y z
N MET A 1 1.23 22.68 -26.05
CA MET A 1 0.26 21.74 -25.44
C MET A 1 0.99 20.43 -25.19
N LEU A 2 1.27 20.09 -23.93
CA LEU A 2 1.95 18.85 -23.57
C LEU A 2 0.94 17.69 -23.61
N ARG A 3 1.13 16.76 -24.55
CA ARG A 3 0.34 15.52 -24.61
C ARG A 3 0.62 14.67 -23.37
N CYS A 4 -0.42 14.30 -22.64
CA CYS A 4 -0.32 13.36 -21.52
C CYS A 4 -0.11 11.92 -22.04
N ALA A 5 0.57 11.06 -21.27
CA ALA A 5 0.88 9.67 -21.64
C ALA A 5 -0.37 8.78 -21.86
N CYS A 6 -1.53 9.21 -21.37
CA CYS A 6 -2.83 8.58 -21.59
C CYS A 6 -3.47 8.92 -22.96
N GLY A 7 -2.90 9.88 -23.72
CA GLY A 7 -3.36 10.24 -25.06
C GLY A 7 -4.54 11.22 -25.13
N ALA A 8 -4.99 11.78 -24.01
CA ALA A 8 -6.04 12.79 -23.95
C ALA A 8 -5.53 14.13 -23.41
N ASP A 9 -6.21 15.22 -23.77
CA ASP A 9 -5.90 16.57 -23.32
C ASP A 9 -6.67 16.87 -22.02
N HIS A 10 -5.96 16.95 -20.90
CA HIS A 10 -6.50 17.40 -19.61
C HIS A 10 -5.45 18.19 -18.83
N ALA A 11 -5.92 19.05 -17.93
CA ALA A 11 -5.06 19.86 -17.08
C ALA A 11 -4.31 18.99 -16.06
N PRO A 12 -3.07 19.32 -15.68
CA PRO A 12 -2.28 18.54 -14.71
C PRO A 12 -2.98 18.41 -13.34
N GLN A 13 -3.83 19.38 -12.99
CA GLN A 13 -4.65 19.36 -11.77
C GLN A 13 -5.79 18.33 -11.77
N THR A 14 -6.14 17.69 -12.90
CA THR A 14 -7.18 16.65 -12.93
C THR A 14 -6.71 15.32 -12.32
N HIS A 15 -5.41 15.16 -12.03
CA HIS A 15 -4.85 13.99 -11.34
C HIS A 15 -4.78 14.15 -9.80
N ALA A 16 -5.25 15.27 -9.25
CA ALA A 16 -4.96 15.64 -7.86
C ALA A 16 -5.70 14.81 -6.79
N GLN A 17 -6.67 13.96 -7.14
CA GLN A 17 -7.39 13.13 -6.16
C GLN A 17 -7.71 11.76 -6.74
N VAL A 18 -6.69 10.90 -6.80
CA VAL A 18 -6.88 9.46 -7.01
C VAL A 18 -6.93 8.84 -5.62
N ALA A 19 -8.12 8.45 -5.17
CA ALA A 19 -8.27 7.74 -3.90
C ALA A 19 -7.33 6.50 -3.89
N PRO A 20 -6.68 6.16 -2.78
CA PRO A 20 -5.73 5.05 -2.71
C PRO A 20 -6.33 3.73 -3.24
N ASP A 21 -7.61 3.49 -3.00
CA ASP A 21 -8.35 2.34 -3.54
C ASP A 21 -8.43 2.35 -5.07
N THR A 22 -8.56 3.52 -5.69
CA THR A 22 -8.57 3.65 -7.17
C THR A 22 -7.20 3.40 -7.78
N LEU A 23 -6.12 3.78 -7.10
CA LEU A 23 -4.75 3.50 -7.56
C LEU A 23 -4.44 2.00 -7.49
N GLY A 24 -4.86 1.34 -6.39
CA GLY A 24 -4.75 -0.10 -6.22
C GLY A 24 -5.49 -0.89 -7.30
N ARG A 25 -6.73 -0.49 -7.61
CA ARG A 25 -7.52 -1.10 -8.70
C ARG A 25 -6.83 -0.95 -10.05
N GLN A 26 -6.35 0.24 -10.39
CA GLN A 26 -5.67 0.48 -11.67
C GLN A 26 -4.39 -0.37 -11.83
N PHE A 27 -3.63 -0.56 -10.75
CA PHE A 27 -2.43 -1.40 -10.75
C PHE A 27 -2.74 -2.88 -10.94
N MET A 28 -3.77 -3.37 -10.25
CA MET A 28 -4.25 -4.75 -10.36
C MET A 28 -4.78 -5.04 -11.78
N GLU A 29 -5.59 -4.14 -12.33
CA GLU A 29 -6.08 -4.24 -13.71
C GLU A 29 -4.93 -4.29 -14.71
N ALA A 30 -3.94 -3.41 -14.56
CA ALA A 30 -2.77 -3.39 -15.46
C ALA A 30 -1.96 -4.68 -15.38
N SER A 31 -1.82 -5.25 -14.18
CA SER A 31 -1.13 -6.53 -13.94
C SER A 31 -1.87 -7.70 -14.57
N LEU A 32 -3.20 -7.72 -14.45
CA LEU A 32 -4.06 -8.76 -15.03
C LEU A 32 -4.00 -8.75 -16.57
N VAL A 33 -4.10 -7.58 -17.20
CA VAL A 33 -3.99 -7.45 -18.67
C VAL A 33 -2.61 -7.88 -19.15
N LYS A 34 -1.56 -7.59 -18.38
CA LYS A 34 -0.19 -7.99 -18.71
C LYS A 34 0.04 -9.50 -18.58
N ALA A 35 -0.66 -10.15 -17.65
CA ALA A 35 -0.65 -11.61 -17.50
C ALA A 35 -1.38 -12.31 -18.66
N LEU A 36 -2.53 -11.79 -19.10
CA LEU A 36 -3.32 -12.35 -20.21
C LEU A 36 -2.73 -12.07 -21.59
N PHE A 37 -2.10 -10.91 -21.76
CA PHE A 37 -1.45 -10.51 -23.01
C PHE A 37 0.03 -10.16 -22.76
N PRO A 38 0.91 -11.17 -22.65
CA PRO A 38 2.33 -10.96 -22.36
C PRO A 38 3.05 -10.17 -23.48
N ARG A 39 2.65 -10.41 -24.74
CA ARG A 39 3.21 -9.72 -25.91
C ARG A 39 2.62 -8.32 -26.07
N GLU A 40 3.48 -7.32 -25.92
CA GLU A 40 3.12 -5.90 -26.04
C GLU A 40 2.37 -5.51 -27.33
N PRO A 41 2.76 -5.94 -28.54
CA PRO A 41 2.06 -5.52 -29.77
C PRO A 41 0.61 -6.01 -29.80
N VAL A 42 0.34 -7.20 -29.29
CA VAL A 42 -1.01 -7.79 -29.22
C VAL A 42 -1.86 -7.04 -28.20
N ARG A 43 -1.31 -6.74 -27.01
CA ARG A 43 -1.99 -5.96 -25.97
C ARG A 43 -2.38 -4.57 -26.46
N ARG A 44 -1.47 -3.86 -27.16
CA ARG A 44 -1.76 -2.53 -27.72
C ARG A 44 -2.81 -2.60 -28.83
N ALA A 45 -2.76 -3.60 -29.69
CA ALA A 45 -3.76 -3.79 -30.75
C ALA A 45 -5.15 -4.08 -30.16
N PHE A 46 -5.25 -4.96 -29.17
CA PHE A 46 -6.49 -5.29 -28.47
C PHE A 46 -7.11 -4.07 -27.77
N MET A 47 -6.31 -3.32 -27.00
CA MET A 47 -6.77 -2.12 -26.31
C MET A 47 -7.19 -1.01 -27.27
N LYS A 48 -6.53 -0.88 -28.42
CA LYS A 48 -6.91 0.07 -29.48
C LYS A 48 -8.19 -0.36 -30.22
N ALA A 49 -8.41 -1.66 -30.40
CA ALA A 49 -9.57 -2.18 -31.13
C ALA A 49 -10.87 -2.11 -30.32
N LEU A 50 -10.81 -2.37 -29.00
CA LEU A 50 -12.01 -2.49 -28.15
C LEU A 50 -12.24 -1.29 -27.23
N GLY A 51 -11.22 -0.45 -27.00
CA GLY A 51 -11.26 0.60 -25.98
C GLY A 51 -11.14 0.04 -24.56
N ARG A 52 -10.65 0.85 -23.61
CA ARG A 52 -10.30 0.40 -22.24
C ARG A 52 -11.47 -0.25 -21.50
N GLY A 53 -12.66 0.36 -21.56
CA GLY A 53 -13.84 -0.14 -20.83
C GLY A 53 -14.30 -1.51 -21.33
N SER A 54 -14.48 -1.66 -22.64
CA SER A 54 -14.97 -2.90 -23.26
C SER A 54 -13.92 -4.02 -23.24
N ALA A 55 -12.63 -3.68 -23.39
CA ALA A 55 -11.53 -4.63 -23.26
C ALA A 55 -11.49 -5.27 -21.86
N MET A 56 -11.65 -4.46 -20.81
CA MET A 56 -11.67 -4.96 -19.43
C MET A 56 -12.90 -5.83 -19.13
N ALA A 57 -14.07 -5.48 -19.69
CA ALA A 57 -15.28 -6.28 -19.54
C ALA A 57 -15.18 -7.65 -20.25
N ALA A 58 -14.63 -7.68 -21.47
CA ALA A 58 -14.42 -8.91 -22.23
C ALA A 58 -13.34 -9.81 -21.59
N ILE A 59 -12.32 -9.22 -20.97
CA ILE A 59 -11.36 -9.97 -20.16
C ILE A 59 -12.04 -10.57 -18.94
N GLY A 60 -12.90 -9.80 -18.26
CA GLY A 60 -13.63 -10.24 -17.08
C GLY A 60 -14.58 -11.42 -17.34
N SER A 61 -15.11 -11.57 -18.55
CA SER A 61 -16.07 -12.64 -18.90
C SER A 61 -15.43 -13.99 -19.22
N VAL A 62 -14.12 -14.04 -19.49
CA VAL A 62 -13.40 -15.27 -19.90
C VAL A 62 -12.42 -15.74 -18.82
N LEU A 63 -12.25 -14.96 -17.74
CA LEU A 63 -11.39 -15.34 -16.63
C LEU A 63 -12.08 -16.36 -15.72
N PRO A 64 -11.38 -17.44 -15.31
CA PRO A 64 -11.92 -18.42 -14.37
C PRO A 64 -12.29 -17.74 -13.06
N LEU A 65 -13.41 -18.16 -12.48
CA LEU A 65 -14.05 -17.66 -11.25
C LEU A 65 -13.11 -17.43 -10.04
N GLY A 66 -11.87 -17.93 -10.08
CA GLY A 66 -10.82 -17.64 -9.10
C GLY A 66 -10.24 -16.22 -9.16
N THR A 67 -10.34 -15.47 -10.25
CA THR A 67 -9.91 -14.05 -10.26
C THR A 67 -10.96 -13.11 -9.66
N LEU A 68 -12.24 -13.51 -9.65
CA LEU A 68 -13.29 -12.81 -8.89
C LEU A 68 -13.05 -12.93 -7.37
N ALA A 69 -12.38 -13.98 -6.90
CA ALA A 69 -11.98 -14.10 -5.50
C ALA A 69 -11.00 -12.99 -5.08
N SER A 70 -10.12 -12.53 -5.98
CA SER A 70 -9.23 -11.38 -5.72
C SER A 70 -9.98 -10.04 -5.69
N LEU A 71 -11.12 -9.93 -6.39
CA LEU A 71 -12.04 -8.79 -6.29
C LEU A 71 -12.91 -8.89 -5.02
N GLN A 72 -13.28 -10.10 -4.60
CA GLN A 72 -14.01 -10.34 -3.35
C GLN A 72 -13.14 -10.14 -2.10
N ALA A 73 -11.81 -10.32 -2.19
CA ALA A 73 -10.88 -9.90 -1.14
C ALA A 73 -10.90 -8.37 -0.91
N MET A 74 -11.34 -7.58 -1.89
CA MET A 74 -11.55 -6.12 -1.74
C MET A 74 -12.95 -5.77 -1.21
N ALA A 75 -13.86 -6.76 -1.13
CA ALA A 75 -15.19 -6.63 -0.55
C ALA A 75 -15.28 -7.26 0.85
N GLU A 76 -14.13 -7.62 1.44
CA GLU A 76 -14.07 -8.02 2.84
C GLU A 76 -14.53 -6.81 3.67
N THR A 77 -15.74 -6.91 4.23
CA THR A 77 -16.28 -5.94 5.17
C THR A 77 -15.21 -5.68 6.22
N LYS A 78 -14.72 -4.43 6.30
CA LYS A 78 -13.69 -3.99 7.27
C LYS A 78 -13.97 -4.65 8.62
N LYS A 79 -13.22 -5.69 8.94
CA LYS A 79 -13.30 -6.36 10.25
C LYS A 79 -13.07 -5.29 11.32
N PRO A 80 -13.81 -5.32 12.44
CA PRO A 80 -13.58 -4.37 13.52
C PRO A 80 -12.11 -4.40 13.96
N LEU A 81 -11.51 -3.22 14.07
CA LEU A 81 -10.11 -3.05 14.47
C LEU A 81 -9.88 -3.65 15.87
N GLU A 82 -8.83 -4.46 16.00
CA GLU A 82 -8.45 -5.06 17.28
C GLU A 82 -7.98 -4.01 18.29
N LYS A 83 -7.34 -2.93 17.82
CA LYS A 83 -6.88 -1.81 18.64
C LYS A 83 -6.98 -0.50 17.85
N LYS A 84 -7.52 0.56 18.47
CA LYS A 84 -7.69 1.89 17.84
C LYS A 84 -6.64 2.90 18.26
N GLU A 85 -6.17 2.83 19.50
CA GLU A 85 -5.17 3.74 20.05
C GLU A 85 -3.78 3.12 19.93
N LEU A 86 -2.91 3.76 19.14
CA LEU A 86 -1.58 3.24 18.85
C LEU A 86 -0.48 4.22 19.25
N LYS A 87 0.56 3.72 19.91
CA LYS A 87 1.82 4.45 20.11
C LYS A 87 2.80 4.04 19.03
N ILE A 88 3.17 4.96 18.14
CA ILE A 88 4.07 4.68 17.02
C ILE A 88 5.41 5.37 17.26
N GLY A 89 6.48 4.60 17.44
CA GLY A 89 7.83 5.10 17.58
C GLY A 89 8.44 5.49 16.23
N PHE A 90 9.18 6.60 16.17
CA PHE A 90 9.93 6.98 14.97
C PHE A 90 11.22 7.71 15.30
N ILE A 91 12.17 7.66 14.36
CA ILE A 91 13.40 8.45 14.38
C ILE A 91 13.20 9.58 13.38
N PRO A 92 13.54 10.84 13.72
CA PRO A 92 13.30 12.00 12.88
C PRO A 92 14.28 12.05 11.68
N ILE A 93 14.07 11.15 10.73
CA ILE A 93 14.77 11.09 9.44
C ILE A 93 13.74 11.07 8.30
N THR A 94 14.18 11.35 7.08
CA THR A 94 13.29 11.55 5.93
C THR A 94 12.44 10.33 5.57
N CYS A 95 12.87 9.10 5.88
CA CYS A 95 12.06 7.91 5.63
C CYS A 95 10.84 7.78 6.56
N ALA A 96 10.82 8.50 7.70
CA ALA A 96 9.67 8.53 8.61
C ALA A 96 8.56 9.52 8.16
N SER A 97 8.78 10.29 7.09
CA SER A 97 7.83 11.29 6.61
C SER A 97 6.39 10.76 6.39
N PRO A 98 6.15 9.54 5.86
CA PRO A 98 4.79 9.02 5.73
C PRO A 98 4.08 8.83 7.07
N LEU A 99 4.80 8.39 8.11
CA LEU A 99 4.23 8.24 9.46
C LEU A 99 3.90 9.60 10.07
N ILE A 100 4.81 10.57 9.93
CA ILE A 100 4.65 11.91 10.50
C ILE A 100 3.51 12.67 9.81
N MET A 101 3.42 12.58 8.48
CA MET A 101 2.43 13.31 7.69
C MET A 101 1.04 12.66 7.70
N ALA A 102 0.93 11.38 8.05
CA ALA A 102 -0.36 10.69 8.11
C ALA A 102 -1.33 11.30 9.14
N ASP A 103 -0.83 11.93 10.19
CA ASP A 103 -1.66 12.61 11.20
C ASP A 103 -2.26 13.94 10.69
N PRO A 104 -1.47 14.94 10.26
CA PRO A 104 -2.02 16.21 9.75
C PRO A 104 -2.83 16.05 8.46
N LEU A 105 -2.56 15.02 7.66
CA LEU A 105 -3.34 14.69 6.46
C LEU A 105 -4.61 13.89 6.77
N GLY A 106 -4.82 13.45 8.02
CA GLY A 106 -6.02 12.74 8.45
C GLY A 106 -6.08 11.24 8.09
N PHE A 107 -5.02 10.67 7.51
CA PHE A 107 -5.00 9.27 7.06
C PHE A 107 -5.21 8.27 8.21
N TYR A 108 -4.73 8.56 9.42
CA TYR A 108 -5.02 7.70 10.58
C TYR A 108 -6.50 7.69 10.93
N ARG A 109 -7.14 8.87 10.95
CA ARG A 109 -8.58 9.01 11.24
C ARG A 109 -9.46 8.36 10.18
N GLU A 110 -9.09 8.45 8.91
CA GLU A 110 -9.80 7.75 7.82
C GLU A 110 -9.83 6.23 8.00
N GLN A 111 -8.80 5.68 8.65
CA GLN A 111 -8.74 4.27 9.02
C GLN A 111 -9.30 3.97 10.41
N GLY A 112 -9.85 4.96 11.13
CA GLY A 112 -10.39 4.79 12.48
C GLY A 112 -9.33 4.62 13.58
N LEU A 113 -8.09 5.05 13.32
CA LEU A 113 -6.96 4.98 14.23
C LEU A 113 -6.72 6.33 14.92
N SER A 114 -6.39 6.27 16.21
CA SER A 114 -5.89 7.37 17.01
C SER A 114 -4.42 7.09 17.33
N VAL A 115 -3.51 7.87 16.76
CA VAL A 115 -2.07 7.59 16.81
C VAL A 115 -1.34 8.65 17.63
N GLN A 116 -0.48 8.20 18.54
CA GLN A 116 0.49 9.03 19.23
C GLN A 116 1.89 8.74 18.65
N LEU A 117 2.45 9.73 17.96
CA LEU A 117 3.80 9.65 17.40
C LEU A 117 4.85 9.95 18.49
N MET A 118 5.71 8.98 18.74
CA MET A 118 6.75 9.04 19.77
C MET A 118 8.12 9.20 19.13
N LYS A 119 8.70 10.40 19.24
CA LYS A 119 10.06 10.66 18.77
C LYS A 119 11.06 9.87 19.61
N THR A 120 11.93 9.10 18.95
CA THR A 120 12.95 8.26 19.59
C THR A 120 14.34 8.65 19.09
N ALA A 121 15.33 8.60 19.99
CA ALA A 121 16.68 9.11 19.72
C ALA A 121 17.56 8.17 18.87
N GLY A 122 17.22 6.88 18.74
CA GLY A 122 18.04 5.94 17.98
C GLY A 122 17.43 4.55 17.82
N TRP A 123 18.04 3.73 16.95
CA TRP A 123 17.53 2.41 16.56
C TRP A 123 17.53 1.39 17.70
N ALA A 124 18.52 1.44 18.59
CA ALA A 124 18.56 0.56 19.76
C ALA A 124 17.33 0.79 20.67
N LEU A 125 16.98 2.05 20.93
CA LEU A 125 15.78 2.39 21.71
C LEU A 125 14.49 1.99 20.99
N ILE A 126 14.42 2.14 19.66
CA ILE A 126 13.26 1.66 18.88
C ILE A 126 13.08 0.15 19.06
N ARG A 127 14.17 -0.62 18.91
CA ARG A 127 14.19 -2.07 19.11
C ARG A 127 13.72 -2.43 20.52
N ASP A 128 14.33 -1.85 21.54
CA ASP A 128 14.03 -2.22 22.93
C ASP A 128 12.58 -1.86 23.29
N LYS A 129 12.09 -0.70 22.83
CA LYS A 129 10.71 -0.25 23.09
C LYS A 129 9.65 -1.05 22.32
N ILE A 130 9.92 -1.50 21.08
CA ILE A 130 8.98 -2.40 20.38
C ILE A 130 8.93 -3.76 21.08
N MET A 131 10.08 -4.28 21.50
CA MET A 131 10.18 -5.60 22.13
C MET A 131 9.49 -5.62 23.49
N ASN A 132 9.58 -4.51 24.23
CA ASN A 132 8.91 -4.32 25.51
C ASN A 132 7.43 -3.91 25.38
N LYS A 133 6.88 -3.84 24.15
CA LYS A 133 5.50 -3.40 23.87
C LYS A 133 5.17 -1.99 24.38
N GLU A 134 6.19 -1.13 24.53
CA GLU A 134 6.00 0.29 24.81
C GLU A 134 5.48 1.04 23.58
N TYR A 135 5.88 0.58 22.39
CA TYR A 135 5.35 0.99 21.10
C TYR A 135 4.57 -0.15 20.46
N ASP A 136 3.50 0.20 19.76
CA ASP A 136 2.67 -0.75 18.99
C ASP A 136 3.23 -0.97 17.59
N ALA A 137 3.83 0.08 17.01
CA ALA A 137 4.45 0.02 15.69
C ALA A 137 5.62 1.01 15.58
N THR A 138 6.48 0.80 14.58
CA THR A 138 7.58 1.71 14.25
C THR A 138 8.06 1.45 12.83
N HIS A 139 8.73 2.44 12.23
CA HIS A 139 9.54 2.19 11.03
C HIS A 139 10.83 1.45 11.40
N PHE A 140 11.27 0.54 10.53
CA PHE A 140 12.49 -0.23 10.74
C PHE A 140 13.43 -0.12 9.56
N LEU A 141 14.73 -0.23 9.84
CA LEU A 141 15.68 -0.66 8.83
C LEU A 141 15.32 -2.09 8.43
N SER A 142 15.28 -2.38 7.13
CA SER A 142 14.90 -3.70 6.59
C SER A 142 15.52 -4.92 7.30
N PRO A 143 16.80 -4.93 7.71
CA PRO A 143 17.38 -6.10 8.38
C PRO A 143 16.99 -6.25 9.87
N MET A 144 16.48 -5.21 10.52
CA MET A 144 16.26 -5.22 11.98
C MET A 144 15.24 -6.26 12.45
N PRO A 145 14.04 -6.39 11.84
CA PRO A 145 13.07 -7.37 12.30
C PRO A 145 13.56 -8.81 12.17
N LEU A 146 14.36 -9.09 11.14
CA LEU A 146 15.02 -10.38 10.97
C LEU A 146 16.09 -10.61 12.05
N ALA A 147 16.92 -9.61 12.31
CA ALA A 147 17.93 -9.68 13.36
C ALA A 147 17.30 -9.91 14.75
N ILE A 148 16.22 -9.20 15.08
CA ILE A 148 15.46 -9.40 16.33
C ILE A 148 14.90 -10.82 16.43
N SER A 149 14.33 -11.32 15.33
CA SER A 149 13.77 -12.69 15.27
C SER A 149 14.84 -13.76 15.47
N LEU A 150 16.07 -13.51 15.02
CA LEU A 150 17.22 -14.39 15.21
C LEU A 150 17.97 -14.17 16.54
N GLY A 151 17.59 -13.16 17.35
CA GLY A 151 18.31 -12.80 18.57
C GLY A 151 19.67 -12.15 18.33
N LEU A 152 19.89 -11.56 17.16
CA LEU A 152 21.13 -10.87 16.82
C LEU A 152 21.08 -9.43 17.35
N GLY A 153 21.79 -9.20 18.44
CA GLY A 153 21.83 -7.91 19.12
C GLY A 153 20.67 -7.65 20.07
N SER A 154 19.81 -8.62 20.33
CA SER A 154 18.74 -8.58 21.35
C SER A 154 18.35 -9.99 21.78
N VAL A 155 17.42 -10.13 22.73
CA VAL A 155 16.75 -11.42 22.94
C VAL A 155 15.96 -11.81 21.69
N ALA A 156 15.92 -13.10 21.37
CA ALA A 156 15.17 -13.59 20.22
C ALA A 156 13.66 -13.39 20.46
N GLN A 157 13.01 -12.68 19.54
CA GLN A 157 11.56 -12.43 19.60
C GLN A 157 11.01 -12.48 18.19
N ALA A 158 10.03 -13.35 17.94
CA ALA A 158 9.38 -13.43 16.64
C ALA A 158 8.72 -12.09 16.30
N MET A 159 9.16 -11.48 15.19
CA MET A 159 8.58 -10.26 14.64
C MET A 159 7.66 -10.60 13.47
N ASN A 160 6.45 -10.05 13.49
CA ASN A 160 5.54 -10.11 12.34
C ASN A 160 5.73 -8.81 11.53
N VAL A 161 6.18 -8.93 10.29
CA VAL A 161 6.66 -7.82 9.44
C VAL A 161 5.96 -7.85 8.09
#